data_AF-A0A920H8I8-F1
#
_entry.id   AF-A0A920H8I8-F1
#
_cell.length_a   1.000
_cell.length_b   1.000
_cell.length_c   1.000
_cell.angle_alpha   90.00
_cell.angle_beta   90.00
_cell.angle_gamma   90.00
#
_symmetry.space_group_name_H-M   'P 1'
#
loop_
_entity.id
_entity.type
_entity.pdbx_description
1 polymer ?
#
loop_
_entity_poly.entity_id
_entity_poly.type
_entity_poly.pdbx_seq_one_letter_code
_entity_poly.pdbx_strand_id
1 'polypeptide(L)'
;MKKTLYDKLWHDHLVKPLGDGFDLLYIDRHLVHEVTSPQAFEGLKLSNRKIWNVKSIVAVPDHNVPTTNRLNGIEDKISRTQVEALNDNCKTFGLMLILKILDKVLFMLLGQSKVFFCLV
;
A
#
# COMPACT_ATOMS: atom_id res chain seq x y z
N MET A 1 -16.25 22.62 24.28
CA MET A 1 -14.96 21.99 24.65
C MET A 1 -13.93 22.26 23.55
N LYS A 2 -12.65 22.41 23.90
CA LYS A 2 -11.58 22.43 22.89
C LYS A 2 -11.45 21.03 22.28
N LYS A 3 -11.45 20.94 20.95
CA LYS A 3 -11.15 19.70 20.21
C LYS A 3 -9.64 19.42 20.23
N THR A 4 -9.25 18.16 20.44
CA THR A 4 -7.86 17.71 20.27
C THR A 4 -7.46 17.68 18.79
N LEU A 5 -6.17 17.48 18.49
CA LEU A 5 -5.72 17.25 17.11
C LEU A 5 -6.35 15.98 16.52
N TYR A 6 -6.44 14.91 17.32
CA TYR A 6 -7.08 13.67 16.93
C TYR A 6 -8.55 13.91 16.53
N ASP A 7 -9.30 14.62 17.37
CA ASP A 7 -10.71 14.92 17.07
C ASP A 7 -10.85 15.69 15.77
N LYS A 8 -9.97 16.67 15.51
CA LYS A 8 -10.01 17.45 14.27
C LYS A 8 -9.77 16.54 13.06
N LEU A 9 -8.69 15.76 13.07
CA LEU A 9 -8.37 14.84 11.98
C LEU A 9 -9.49 13.82 11.74
N TRP A 10 -10.04 13.21 12.81
CA TRP A 10 -11.15 12.27 12.71
C TRP A 10 -12.38 12.91 12.05
N HIS A 11 -12.80 14.08 12.54
CA HIS A 11 -13.99 14.75 12.01
C HIS A 11 -13.80 15.22 10.57
N ASP A 12 -12.58 15.63 10.18
CA ASP A 12 -12.29 16.05 8.81
C ASP A 12 -12.39 14.90 7.81
N HIS A 13 -12.27 13.64 8.27
CA HIS A 13 -12.30 12.43 7.43
C HIS A 13 -13.60 11.61 7.60
N LEU A 14 -14.49 12.04 8.50
CA LEU A 14 -15.76 11.37 8.74
C LEU A 14 -16.73 11.63 7.58
N VAL A 15 -17.08 10.56 6.85
CA VAL A 15 -18.09 10.62 5.79
C VAL A 15 -19.50 10.56 6.40
N LYS A 16 -19.75 9.58 7.26
CA LYS A 16 -21.00 9.48 8.03
C LYS A 16 -20.87 8.52 9.21
N PRO A 17 -21.56 8.77 10.32
CA PRO A 17 -21.83 7.75 11.32
C PRO A 17 -22.71 6.64 10.73
N LEU A 18 -22.43 5.39 11.08
CA LEU A 18 -23.23 4.22 10.71
C LEU A 18 -24.15 3.74 11.85
N GLY A 19 -24.00 4.30 13.05
CA GLY A 19 -24.68 3.83 14.27
C GLY A 19 -23.80 2.88 15.08
N ASP A 20 -24.19 2.60 16.32
CA ASP A 20 -23.54 1.63 17.21
C ASP A 20 -22.02 1.82 17.40
N GLY A 21 -21.54 3.07 17.33
CA GLY A 21 -20.13 3.41 17.46
C GLY A 21 -19.28 3.16 16.21
N PHE A 22 -19.90 2.81 15.08
CA PHE A 22 -19.22 2.68 13.79
C PHE A 22 -19.31 3.98 12.98
N ASP A 23 -18.18 4.37 12.43
CA ASP A 23 -18.04 5.52 11.54
C ASP A 23 -17.51 5.07 10.18
N LEU A 24 -18.07 5.64 9.12
CA LEU A 24 -17.49 5.53 7.78
C LEU A 24 -16.47 6.66 7.60
N LEU A 25 -15.20 6.28 7.47
CA LEU A 25 -14.10 7.22 7.21
C LEU A 25 -13.66 7.17 5.75
N TYR A 26 -13.28 8.34 5.24
CA TYR A 26 -12.55 8.44 3.99
C TYR A 26 -11.05 8.21 4.23
N ILE A 27 -10.40 7.43 3.37
CA ILE A 27 -8.97 7.15 3.44
C ILE A 27 -8.27 7.82 2.26
N ASP A 28 -7.47 8.85 2.55
CA ASP A 28 -6.79 9.64 1.52
C ASP A 28 -5.58 8.96 0.91
N ARG A 29 -4.98 7.99 1.62
CA ARG A 29 -3.75 7.34 1.19
C ARG A 29 -3.67 5.88 1.62
N HIS A 30 -3.29 5.03 0.68
CA HIS A 30 -2.96 3.64 0.93
C HIS A 30 -1.49 3.43 0.62
N LEU A 31 -0.73 2.97 1.61
CA LEU A 31 0.64 2.51 1.39
C LEU A 31 0.61 0.99 1.33
N VAL A 32 1.05 0.43 0.21
CA VAL A 32 0.99 -1.01 -0.03
C VAL A 32 2.39 -1.56 -0.25
N HIS A 33 2.61 -2.80 0.16
CA HIS A 33 3.91 -3.45 0.12
C HIS A 33 3.79 -4.92 -0.34
N GLU A 34 4.91 -5.51 -0.73
CA GLU A 34 5.03 -6.77 -1.46
C GLU A 34 4.58 -8.02 -0.69
N VAL A 35 4.49 -7.95 0.64
CA VAL A 35 4.19 -9.11 1.48
C VAL A 35 2.69 -9.37 1.60
N THR A 36 1.89 -8.31 1.72
CA THR A 36 0.46 -8.41 2.03
C THR A 36 -0.42 -7.94 0.89
N SER A 37 -0.01 -6.91 0.14
CA SER A 37 -0.87 -6.32 -0.88
C SER A 37 -1.23 -7.25 -2.06
N PRO A 38 -0.43 -8.26 -2.46
CA PRO A 38 -0.85 -9.19 -3.51
C PRO A 38 -2.21 -9.84 -3.24
N GLN A 39 -2.49 -10.20 -1.98
CA GLN A 39 -3.75 -10.78 -1.55
C GLN A 39 -4.92 -9.80 -1.70
N ALA A 40 -4.68 -8.51 -1.45
CA ALA A 40 -5.67 -7.44 -1.65
C ALA A 40 -6.05 -7.30 -3.13
N PHE A 41 -5.04 -7.26 -4.00
CA PHE A 41 -5.24 -7.14 -5.44
C PHE A 41 -5.95 -8.37 -6.00
N GLU A 42 -5.66 -9.56 -5.48
CA GLU A 42 -6.39 -10.77 -5.86
C GLU A 42 -7.86 -10.69 -5.43
N GLY A 43 -8.14 -10.21 -4.21
CA GLY A 43 -9.51 -9.95 -3.76
C GLY A 43 -10.28 -9.00 -4.69
N LEU A 44 -9.63 -7.94 -5.19
CA LEU A 44 -10.24 -7.04 -6.19
C LEU A 44 -10.55 -7.77 -7.51
N LYS A 45 -9.62 -8.60 -8.01
CA LYS A 45 -9.82 -9.38 -9.25
C LYS A 45 -10.98 -10.36 -9.10
N LEU A 46 -10.98 -11.16 -8.03
CA LEU A 46 -12.01 -12.17 -7.76
C LEU A 46 -13.40 -11.54 -7.58
N SER A 47 -13.47 -10.35 -6.97
CA SER A 47 -14.72 -9.61 -6.80
C SER A 47 -15.08 -8.71 -7.99
N ASN A 48 -14.28 -8.72 -9.06
CA ASN A 48 -14.42 -7.85 -10.24
C ASN A 48 -14.56 -6.36 -9.88
N ARG A 49 -13.82 -5.90 -8.86
CA ARG A 49 -13.82 -4.51 -8.38
C ARG A 49 -12.67 -3.73 -9.00
N LYS A 50 -12.96 -2.48 -9.36
CA LYS A 50 -11.95 -1.51 -9.79
C LYS A 50 -11.49 -0.69 -8.58
N ILE A 51 -10.22 -0.30 -8.61
CA ILE A 51 -9.69 0.66 -7.64
C ILE A 51 -10.35 2.01 -7.90
N TRP A 52 -11.02 2.54 -6.88
CA TRP A 52 -11.74 3.81 -6.95
C TRP A 52 -10.83 4.98 -7.27
N ASN A 53 -9.70 5.10 -6.55
CA ASN A 53 -8.75 6.20 -6.72
C ASN A 53 -7.31 5.66 -6.77
N VAL A 54 -6.81 5.40 -7.97
CA VAL A 54 -5.45 4.91 -8.21
C VAL A 54 -4.38 5.86 -7.62
N LYS A 55 -4.64 7.18 -7.62
CA LYS A 55 -3.67 8.20 -7.15
C LYS A 55 -3.50 8.23 -5.64
N SER A 56 -4.42 7.65 -4.85
CA SER A 56 -4.26 7.54 -3.39
C SER A 56 -3.32 6.41 -3.00
N ILE A 57 -2.99 5.50 -3.92
CA ILE A 57 -2.19 4.31 -3.62
C ILE A 57 -0.74 4.54 -4.00
N VAL A 58 0.15 4.21 -3.07
CA VAL A 58 1.59 4.21 -3.27
C VAL A 58 2.15 2.85 -2.89
N ALA A 59 2.78 2.18 -3.85
CA ALA A 59 3.45 0.91 -3.63
C ALA A 59 4.92 1.12 -3.24
N VAL A 60 5.35 0.43 -2.20
CA VAL A 60 6.73 0.47 -1.69
C VAL A 60 7.18 -0.95 -1.39
N PRO A 61 8.15 -1.49 -2.13
CA PRO A 61 8.79 -2.76 -1.81
C PRO A 61 9.96 -2.52 -0.83
N ASP A 62 9.73 -2.78 0.46
CA ASP A 62 10.68 -2.42 1.53
C ASP A 62 11.05 -3.58 2.47
N HIS A 63 10.38 -4.73 2.38
CA HIS A 63 10.60 -5.87 3.26
C HIS A 63 11.57 -6.91 2.68
N ASN A 64 11.52 -7.12 1.37
CA ASN A 64 12.17 -8.23 0.66
C ASN A 64 13.25 -7.77 -0.33
N VAL A 65 13.54 -6.47 -0.35
CA VAL A 65 14.65 -5.91 -1.11
C VAL A 65 15.91 -6.00 -0.25
N PRO A 66 16.98 -6.67 -0.71
CA PRO A 66 18.17 -6.85 0.10
C PRO A 66 18.84 -5.50 0.41
N THR A 67 19.36 -5.37 1.63
CA THR A 67 20.11 -4.19 2.07
C THR A 67 21.58 -4.26 1.66
N THR A 68 22.10 -5.46 1.38
CA THR A 68 23.46 -5.74 0.93
C THR A 68 23.46 -6.35 -0.49
N ASN A 69 24.58 -6.21 -1.21
CA ASN A 69 24.80 -6.82 -2.53
C ASN A 69 23.66 -6.61 -3.57
N ARG A 70 23.05 -5.42 -3.58
CA ARG A 70 21.86 -5.09 -4.40
C ARG A 70 22.05 -5.26 -5.90
N LEU A 71 23.29 -5.26 -6.39
CA LEU A 71 23.61 -5.47 -7.80
C LEU A 71 23.21 -6.86 -8.30
N ASN A 72 23.17 -7.85 -7.40
CA ASN A 72 22.80 -9.23 -7.73
C ASN A 72 21.28 -9.46 -7.69
N GLY A 73 20.49 -8.44 -7.36
CA GLY A 73 19.03 -8.55 -7.21
C GLY A 73 18.63 -9.34 -5.97
N ILE A 74 17.41 -9.89 -5.99
CA ILE A 74 16.85 -10.66 -4.86
C ILE A 74 17.12 -12.15 -5.09
N GLU A 75 18.04 -12.76 -4.33
CA GLU A 75 18.41 -14.18 -4.49
C GLU A 75 17.31 -15.13 -4.01
N ASP A 76 16.69 -14.80 -2.88
CA ASP A 76 15.60 -15.59 -2.30
C ASP A 76 14.37 -15.59 -3.22
N LYS A 77 13.95 -16.81 -3.62
CA LYS A 77 12.87 -16.99 -4.60
C LYS A 77 11.53 -16.48 -4.10
N ILE A 78 11.24 -16.62 -2.80
CA ILE A 78 9.97 -16.20 -2.21
C ILE A 78 9.90 -14.67 -2.22
N SER A 79 10.97 -14.04 -1.75
CA SER A 79 11.17 -12.59 -1.71
C SER A 79 11.04 -11.98 -3.10
N ARG A 80 11.69 -12.60 -4.10
CA ARG A 80 11.59 -12.19 -5.50
C ARG A 80 10.16 -12.28 -6.01
N THR A 81 9.48 -13.40 -5.78
CA THR A 81 8.10 -13.63 -6.22
C THR A 81 7.15 -12.57 -5.64
N GLN A 82 7.31 -12.22 -4.37
CA GLN A 82 6.48 -11.20 -3.71
C GLN A 82 6.69 -9.80 -4.33
N VAL A 83 7.95 -9.43 -4.58
CA VAL A 83 8.29 -8.16 -5.24
C VAL A 83 7.78 -8.10 -6.68
N GLU A 84 7.93 -9.20 -7.45
CA GLU A 84 7.41 -9.31 -8.81
C GLU A 84 5.88 -9.18 -8.83
N ALA A 85 5.19 -9.85 -7.91
CA ALA A 85 3.73 -9.73 -7.77
C ALA A 85 3.29 -8.29 -7.49
N LEU A 86 3.99 -7.55 -6.63
CA LEU A 86 3.70 -6.13 -6.41
C LEU A 86 3.88 -5.32 -7.69
N ASN A 87 4.99 -5.52 -8.40
CA ASN A 87 5.32 -4.82 -9.63
C ASN A 87 4.28 -5.08 -10.74
N ASP A 88 3.84 -6.32 -10.90
CA ASP A 88 2.85 -6.68 -11.91
C ASP A 88 1.45 -6.14 -11.57
N ASN A 89 1.07 -6.13 -10.29
CA ASN A 89 -0.14 -5.46 -9.86
C ASN A 89 -0.05 -3.94 -10.10
N CYS A 90 1.09 -3.30 -9.82
CA CYS A 90 1.27 -1.88 -10.11
C CYS A 90 1.10 -1.55 -11.59
N LYS A 91 1.66 -2.38 -12.49
CA LYS A 91 1.45 -2.24 -13.94
C LYS A 91 -0.01 -2.44 -14.34
N THR A 92 -0.64 -3.48 -13.80
CA THR A 92 -2.04 -3.85 -14.12
C THR A 92 -3.02 -2.74 -13.72
N PHE A 93 -2.83 -2.15 -12.55
CA PHE A 93 -3.75 -1.16 -11.98
C PHE A 93 -3.28 0.29 -12.17
N GLY A 94 -2.13 0.53 -12.80
CA GLY A 94 -1.59 1.86 -13.05
C GLY A 94 -1.10 2.59 -11.79
N LEU A 95 -0.61 1.86 -10.80
CA LEU A 95 -0.20 2.40 -9.49
C LEU A 95 1.18 3.04 -9.54
N MET A 96 1.39 4.02 -8.67
CA MET A 96 2.71 4.58 -8.43
C MET A 96 3.54 3.59 -7.59
N LEU A 97 4.59 3.03 -8.20
CA LEU A 97 5.62 2.27 -7.50
C LEU A 97 6.80 3.19 -7.17
N ILE A 98 7.02 3.46 -5.89
CA ILE A 98 8.22 4.13 -5.42
C ILE A 98 9.32 3.08 -5.43
N LEU A 99 10.35 3.31 -6.24
CA LEU A 99 11.47 2.39 -6.55
C LEU A 99 11.14 1.39 -7.67
N LYS A 100 11.54 1.73 -8.90
CA LYS A 100 11.68 0.73 -9.96
C LYS A 100 12.86 -0.18 -9.62
N ILE A 101 12.58 -1.31 -8.98
CA ILE A 101 13.61 -2.28 -8.56
C ILE A 101 14.42 -2.80 -9.75
N LEU A 102 13.85 -2.81 -10.96
CA LEU A 102 14.50 -3.35 -12.16
C LEU A 102 15.53 -2.40 -12.80
N ASP A 103 15.52 -1.10 -12.46
CA ASP A 103 16.47 -0.12 -13.00
C ASP A 103 17.35 0.41 -11.86
N LYS A 104 18.47 -0.30 -11.64
CA LYS A 104 19.60 0.01 -10.75
C LYS A 104 19.62 1.46 -10.22
N VAL A 105 19.24 1.64 -8.96
CA VAL A 105 19.77 2.55 -7.90
C VAL A 105 18.65 2.81 -6.87
N LEU A 106 18.97 2.63 -5.57
CA LEU A 106 18.02 2.69 -4.44
C LEU A 106 18.32 3.87 -3.49
N PHE A 107 17.27 4.55 -3.03
CA PHE A 107 17.26 5.40 -1.83
C PHE A 107 16.03 5.04 -0.98
N MET A 108 16.21 4.79 0.32
CA MET A 108 15.14 4.30 1.23
C MET A 108 15.04 5.18 2.48
N LEU A 109 13.93 5.90 2.64
CA LEU A 109 13.45 6.54 3.88
C LEU A 109 11.91 6.70 3.80
N LEU A 110 11.16 5.59 3.79
CA LEU A 110 9.71 5.64 4.03
C LEU A 110 9.36 4.62 5.12
N GLY A 111 8.55 5.08 6.07
CA GLY A 111 8.47 4.57 7.43
C GLY A 111 8.01 3.11 7.57
N GLN A 112 8.70 2.42 8.47
CA GLN A 112 8.36 1.09 8.98
C GLN A 112 7.06 1.17 9.78
N SER A 113 5.90 1.02 9.15
CA SER A 113 4.64 0.88 9.87
C SER A 113 3.69 0.01 9.06
N LYS A 114 3.25 -1.09 9.69
CA LYS A 114 2.26 -2.03 9.16
C LYS A 114 1.03 -1.26 8.69
N VAL A 115 0.80 -1.17 7.38
CA VAL A 115 -0.34 -0.43 6.84
C VAL A 115 -1.56 -1.33 6.81
N PHE A 116 -2.62 -0.84 7.45
CA PHE A 116 -3.92 -1.47 7.52
C PHE A 116 -4.57 -1.60 6.15
N PHE A 117 -5.17 -2.75 5.91
CA PHE A 117 -6.03 -3.02 4.77
C PHE A 117 -7.34 -2.25 4.89
N CYS A 118 -7.62 -1.41 3.89
CA CYS A 118 -8.99 -1.11 3.49
C CYS A 118 -9.02 -0.98 1.97
N LEU A 119 -8.94 -2.12 1.28
CA LEU A 119 -9.33 -2.24 -0.12
C LEU A 119 -10.72 -2.87 -0.10
N VAL A 120 -11.74 -2.05 0.10
CA VAL A 120 -13.16 -2.42 -0.08
C VAL A 120 -13.73 -1.54 -1.17
#